data_AF-A0A382QGY1-F1
#
_entry.id   AF-A0A382QGY1-F1
#
_cell.length_a   1.000
_cell.length_b   1.000
_cell.length_c   1.000
_cell.angle_alpha   90.00
_cell.angle_beta   90.00
_cell.angle_gamma   90.00
#
_symmetry.space_group_name_H-M   'P 1'
#
loop_
_entity.id
_entity.type
_entity.pdbx_description
1 polymer ?
#
loop_
_entity_poly.entity_id
_entity_poly.type
_entity_poly.pdbx_seq_one_letter_code
_entity_poly.pdbx_strand_id
1 'polypeptide(L)'
;VAALFGKIFKNRNEGIIKKLWPLVAEINELELSFKAMNDEDLKGTTTKLRARLGAGETLDDLLPSAFAAVRESAWRTIGLRHFDVQLIGGIVLHQGKIAEMRTGEGKTLVATLAAYLNALEGQGVHVITVNDYLARRDTQWMGPVYYSLGMSISCLQHEQSFQLDPSVRPEQPGMD
;
A
#
# COMPACT_ATOMS: atom_id res chain seq x y z
N VAL A 1 29.75 -23.13 -12.57
CA VAL A 1 29.32 -21.80 -13.07
C VAL A 1 27.95 -21.41 -12.49
N ALA A 2 26.87 -22.18 -12.69
CA ALA A 2 25.52 -21.89 -12.14
C ALA A 2 25.47 -21.70 -10.60
N ALA A 3 26.18 -22.52 -9.82
CA ALA A 3 26.22 -22.40 -8.35
C ALA A 3 26.97 -21.15 -7.85
N LEU A 4 27.93 -20.62 -8.63
CA LEU A 4 28.68 -19.42 -8.27
C LEU A 4 27.84 -18.16 -8.56
N PHE A 5 27.16 -18.11 -9.71
CA PHE A 5 26.19 -17.05 -10.02
C PHE A 5 25.01 -17.07 -9.02
N GLY A 6 24.45 -18.23 -8.70
CA GLY A 6 23.36 -18.36 -7.72
C GLY A 6 23.72 -17.83 -6.33
N LYS A 7 24.93 -18.10 -5.84
CA LYS A 7 25.42 -17.54 -4.55
C LYS A 7 25.60 -16.02 -4.60
N ILE A 8 26.11 -15.49 -5.71
CA ILE A 8 26.32 -14.04 -5.88
C ILE A 8 24.97 -13.30 -5.94
N PHE A 9 23.97 -13.82 -6.68
CA PHE A 9 22.64 -13.23 -6.77
C PHE A 9 21.85 -13.36 -5.45
N LYS A 10 21.93 -14.52 -4.77
CA LYS A 10 21.25 -14.73 -3.49
C LYS A 10 21.78 -13.79 -2.40
N ASN A 11 23.10 -13.66 -2.27
CA ASN A 11 23.71 -12.75 -1.29
C ASN A 11 23.37 -11.28 -1.55
N ARG A 12 23.22 -10.87 -2.84
CA ARG A 12 22.86 -9.50 -3.19
C ARG A 12 21.42 -9.16 -2.77
N ASN A 13 20.47 -10.06 -3.01
CA ASN A 13 19.07 -9.83 -2.64
C ASN A 13 18.88 -9.84 -1.12
N GLU A 14 19.51 -10.79 -0.41
CA GLU A 14 19.50 -10.81 1.06
C GLU A 14 20.08 -9.52 1.65
N GLY A 15 21.18 -9.01 1.08
CA GLY A 15 21.77 -7.74 1.48
C GLY A 15 20.88 -6.53 1.25
N ILE A 16 20.11 -6.50 0.16
CA ILE A 16 19.13 -5.44 -0.12
C ILE A 16 17.98 -5.49 0.89
N ILE A 17 17.39 -6.67 1.10
CA ILE A 17 16.29 -6.86 2.05
C ILE A 17 16.73 -6.46 3.47
N LYS A 18 17.96 -6.82 3.87
CA LYS A 18 18.52 -6.45 5.18
C LYS A 18 18.51 -4.94 5.42
N LYS A 19 18.72 -4.14 4.37
CA LYS A 19 18.71 -2.67 4.45
C LYS A 19 17.33 -2.06 4.58
N LEU A 20 16.25 -2.82 4.31
CA LEU A 20 14.87 -2.32 4.41
C LEU A 20 14.27 -2.55 5.80
N TRP A 21 14.83 -3.46 6.60
CA TRP A 21 14.35 -3.74 7.96
C TRP A 21 14.35 -2.54 8.91
N PRO A 22 15.31 -1.60 8.87
CA PRO A 22 15.23 -0.38 9.65
C PRO A 22 13.95 0.44 9.36
N LEU A 23 13.58 0.62 8.09
CA LEU A 23 12.33 1.30 7.73
C LEU A 23 11.09 0.55 8.22
N VAL A 24 11.12 -0.80 8.19
CA VAL A 24 10.04 -1.61 8.77
C VAL A 24 9.91 -1.38 10.27
N ALA A 25 11.03 -1.26 11.00
CA ALA A 25 11.03 -0.95 12.42
C ALA A 25 10.42 0.45 12.68
N GLU A 26 10.82 1.47 11.92
CA GLU A 26 10.25 2.82 12.01
C GLU A 26 8.72 2.82 11.77
N ILE A 27 8.24 2.07 10.76
CA ILE A 27 6.79 1.90 10.52
C ILE A 27 6.11 1.26 11.73
N ASN A 28 6.71 0.21 12.31
CA ASN A 28 6.16 -0.51 13.45
C ASN A 28 6.11 0.36 14.72
N GLU A 29 7.10 1.24 14.93
CA GLU A 29 7.12 2.18 16.06
C GLU A 29 5.96 3.18 16.01
N LEU A 30 5.49 3.54 14.81
CA LEU A 30 4.35 4.43 14.62
C LEU A 30 2.99 3.75 14.84
N GLU A 31 2.92 2.42 14.93
CA GLU A 31 1.64 1.69 14.98
C GLU A 31 0.76 2.13 16.15
N LEU A 32 1.34 2.30 17.35
CA LEU A 32 0.57 2.71 18.53
C LEU A 32 -0.02 4.12 18.40
N SER A 33 0.69 5.04 17.75
CA SER A 33 0.20 6.41 17.57
C SER A 33 -0.95 6.47 16.57
N PHE A 34 -0.86 5.74 15.46
CA PHE A 34 -1.95 5.63 14.49
C PHE A 34 -3.16 4.87 15.04
N LYS A 35 -2.94 3.79 15.80
CA LYS A 35 -4.01 3.05 16.46
C LYS A 35 -4.79 3.90 17.46
N ALA A 36 -4.14 4.86 18.11
CA ALA A 36 -4.78 5.78 19.06
C ALA A 36 -5.60 6.89 18.38
N MET A 37 -5.45 7.12 17.08
CA MET A 37 -6.23 8.14 16.35
C MET A 37 -7.69 7.71 16.21
N ASN A 38 -8.61 8.67 16.26
CA ASN A 38 -9.97 8.44 15.76
C ASN A 38 -9.99 8.45 14.21
N ASP A 39 -11.13 8.14 13.61
CA ASP A 39 -11.24 8.04 12.15
C ASP A 39 -11.06 9.39 11.44
N GLU A 40 -11.43 10.50 12.07
CA GLU A 40 -11.24 11.85 11.52
C GLU A 40 -9.76 12.24 11.49
N ASP A 41 -9.04 11.97 12.58
CA ASP A 41 -7.60 12.20 12.70
C ASP A 41 -6.80 11.33 11.71
N LEU A 42 -7.19 10.05 11.59
CA LEU A 42 -6.59 9.13 10.63
C LEU A 42 -6.79 9.63 9.20
N LYS A 43 -8.02 10.03 8.85
CA LYS A 43 -8.33 10.65 7.55
C LYS A 43 -7.54 11.94 7.30
N GLY A 44 -7.37 12.76 8.33
CA GLY A 44 -6.60 13.99 8.29
C GLY A 44 -5.09 13.78 8.04
N THR A 45 -4.58 12.56 8.17
CA THR A 45 -3.17 12.23 7.89
C THR A 45 -2.77 12.57 6.47
N THR A 46 -3.63 12.33 5.48
CA THR A 46 -3.33 12.65 4.07
C THR A 46 -3.05 14.13 3.88
N THR A 47 -3.85 15.01 4.50
CA THR A 47 -3.63 16.45 4.46
C THR A 47 -2.30 16.84 5.10
N LYS A 48 -1.98 16.24 6.25
CA LYS A 48 -0.70 16.49 6.96
C LYS A 48 0.50 16.05 6.12
N LEU A 49 0.44 14.88 5.50
CA LEU A 49 1.53 14.36 4.65
C LEU A 49 1.71 15.18 3.37
N ARG A 50 0.60 15.60 2.72
CA ARG A 50 0.68 16.51 1.56
C ARG A 50 1.26 17.87 1.94
N ALA A 51 0.95 18.40 3.12
CA ALA A 51 1.54 19.64 3.60
C ALA A 51 3.06 19.51 3.82
N ARG A 52 3.51 18.38 4.41
CA ARG A 52 4.95 18.07 4.56
C ARG A 52 5.67 17.94 3.22
N LEU A 53 5.06 17.26 2.25
CA LEU A 53 5.55 17.16 0.87
C LEU A 53 5.70 18.55 0.23
N GLY A 54 4.68 19.41 0.39
CA GLY A 54 4.72 20.80 -0.08
C GLY A 54 5.75 21.68 0.63
N ALA A 55 6.18 21.29 1.83
CA ALA A 55 7.25 21.96 2.58
C ALA A 55 8.67 21.46 2.20
N GLY A 56 8.78 20.51 1.28
CA GLY A 56 10.05 20.04 0.72
C GLY A 56 10.54 18.68 1.23
N GLU A 57 9.78 17.99 2.08
CA GLU A 57 10.05 16.58 2.37
C GLU A 57 9.82 15.70 1.14
N THR A 58 10.56 14.60 1.01
CA THR A 58 10.42 13.66 -0.11
C THR A 58 9.44 12.54 0.23
N LEU A 59 8.99 11.77 -0.76
CA LEU A 59 8.16 10.59 -0.50
C LEU A 59 8.88 9.54 0.37
N ASP A 60 10.20 9.41 0.26
CA ASP A 60 10.99 8.51 1.11
C ASP A 60 10.92 8.96 2.59
N ASP A 61 10.96 10.27 2.86
CA ASP A 61 10.82 10.81 4.22
C ASP A 61 9.42 10.58 4.81
N LEU A 62 8.40 10.56 3.94
CA LEU A 62 7.00 10.33 4.34
C LEU A 62 6.64 8.85 4.45
N LEU A 63 7.47 7.96 3.89
CA LEU A 63 7.16 6.54 3.75
C LEU A 63 6.74 5.89 5.07
N PRO A 64 7.46 6.07 6.20
CA PRO A 64 7.09 5.40 7.44
C PRO A 64 5.68 5.78 7.93
N SER A 65 5.38 7.09 7.90
CA SER A 65 4.08 7.61 8.30
C SER A 65 2.96 7.21 7.35
N ALA A 66 3.23 7.22 6.04
CA ALA A 66 2.26 6.81 5.03
C ALA A 66 1.90 5.33 5.15
N PHE A 67 2.90 4.46 5.35
CA PHE A 67 2.69 3.02 5.46
C PHE A 67 1.97 2.65 6.77
N ALA A 68 2.29 3.34 7.88
CA ALA A 68 1.59 3.16 9.14
C ALA A 68 0.09 3.56 9.02
N ALA A 69 -0.20 4.68 8.34
CA ALA A 69 -1.57 5.11 8.07
C ALA A 69 -2.37 4.08 7.25
N VAL A 70 -1.77 3.56 6.17
CA VAL A 70 -2.39 2.53 5.32
C VAL A 70 -2.61 1.23 6.08
N ARG A 71 -1.65 0.80 6.91
CA ARG A 71 -1.81 -0.40 7.73
C ARG A 71 -2.98 -0.26 8.69
N GLU A 72 -3.06 0.86 9.42
CA GLU A 72 -4.14 1.08 10.39
C GLU A 72 -5.49 1.18 9.68
N SER A 73 -5.54 1.87 8.55
CA SER A 73 -6.71 1.93 7.68
C SER A 73 -7.17 0.53 7.25
N ALA A 74 -6.27 -0.30 6.70
CA ALA A 74 -6.59 -1.66 6.27
C ALA A 74 -7.08 -2.54 7.43
N TRP A 75 -6.48 -2.39 8.62
CA TRP A 75 -6.96 -3.07 9.81
C TRP A 75 -8.40 -2.67 10.17
N ARG A 76 -8.71 -1.36 10.20
CA ARG A 76 -10.05 -0.87 10.56
C ARG A 76 -11.13 -1.21 9.53
N THR A 77 -10.80 -1.14 8.25
CA THR A 77 -11.81 -1.22 7.19
C THR A 77 -12.03 -2.62 6.67
N ILE A 78 -10.97 -3.42 6.57
CA ILE A 78 -11.02 -4.77 5.97
C ILE A 78 -10.47 -5.85 6.90
N GLY A 79 -10.08 -5.52 8.14
CA GLY A 79 -9.63 -6.49 9.14
C GLY A 79 -8.26 -7.09 8.84
N LEU A 80 -7.48 -6.51 7.93
CA LEU A 80 -6.18 -7.05 7.51
C LEU A 80 -5.05 -6.10 7.94
N ARG A 81 -4.25 -6.55 8.90
CA ARG A 81 -3.01 -5.86 9.29
C ARG A 81 -1.85 -6.37 8.43
N HIS A 82 -1.14 -5.47 7.75
CA HIS A 82 0.04 -5.86 6.97
C HIS A 82 1.12 -6.52 7.84
N PHE A 83 1.64 -7.66 7.39
CA PHE A 83 2.85 -8.27 7.94
C PHE A 83 4.10 -7.48 7.56
N ASP A 84 5.19 -7.67 8.30
CA ASP A 84 6.45 -6.98 8.05
C ASP A 84 7.02 -7.27 6.65
N VAL A 85 6.90 -8.51 6.17
CA VAL A 85 7.29 -8.89 4.81
C VAL A 85 6.44 -8.19 3.74
N GLN A 86 5.19 -7.83 4.05
CA GLN A 86 4.32 -7.07 3.15
C GLN A 86 4.74 -5.59 3.11
N LEU A 87 5.18 -5.02 4.24
CA LEU A 87 5.79 -3.69 4.26
C LEU A 87 7.05 -3.65 3.38
N ILE A 88 7.91 -4.66 3.48
CA ILE A 88 9.08 -4.80 2.60
C ILE A 88 8.64 -4.81 1.13
N GLY A 89 7.61 -5.60 0.79
CA GLY A 89 7.04 -5.62 -0.56
C GLY A 89 6.59 -4.23 -1.03
N GLY A 90 5.89 -3.47 -0.18
CA GLY A 90 5.47 -2.11 -0.47
C GLY A 90 6.65 -1.15 -0.71
N ILE A 91 7.69 -1.23 0.12
CA ILE A 91 8.91 -0.43 -0.04
C ILE A 91 9.60 -0.75 -1.37
N VAL A 92 9.70 -2.03 -1.72
CA VAL A 92 10.29 -2.48 -3.00
C VAL A 92 9.49 -1.94 -4.19
N LEU A 93 8.15 -1.96 -4.13
CA LEU A 93 7.31 -1.38 -5.18
C LEU A 93 7.50 0.13 -5.30
N HIS A 94 7.56 0.87 -4.18
CA HIS A 94 7.82 2.31 -4.21
C HIS A 94 9.18 2.64 -4.83
N GLN A 95 10.20 1.81 -4.58
CA GLN A 95 11.53 1.94 -5.20
C GLN A 95 11.57 1.59 -6.71
N GLY A 96 10.42 1.36 -7.35
CA GLY A 96 10.34 1.03 -8.77
C GLY A 96 10.89 -0.36 -9.12
N LYS A 97 10.90 -1.29 -8.15
CA LYS A 97 11.42 -2.66 -8.32
C LYS A 97 10.28 -3.68 -8.32
N ILE A 98 10.61 -4.90 -8.74
CA ILE A 98 9.69 -6.04 -8.72
C ILE A 98 9.74 -6.70 -7.33
N ALA A 99 8.61 -6.71 -6.62
CA ALA A 99 8.43 -7.48 -5.40
C ALA A 99 7.95 -8.90 -5.75
N GLU A 100 8.88 -9.87 -5.80
CA GLU A 100 8.52 -11.28 -5.92
C GLU A 100 7.93 -11.79 -4.60
N MET A 101 6.69 -12.27 -4.67
CA MET A 101 5.93 -12.77 -3.53
C MET A 101 5.20 -14.04 -3.96
N ARG A 102 5.00 -15.00 -3.07
CA ARG A 102 4.23 -16.22 -3.36
C ARG A 102 2.73 -15.91 -3.41
N THR A 103 1.96 -16.80 -4.04
CA THR A 103 0.50 -16.76 -3.97
C THR A 103 0.06 -16.89 -2.51
N GLY A 104 -0.92 -16.08 -2.10
CA GLY A 104 -1.40 -16.04 -0.71
C GLY A 104 -0.66 -15.04 0.19
N GLU A 105 0.46 -14.46 -0.22
CA GLU A 105 1.19 -13.46 0.60
C GLU A 105 0.55 -12.06 0.59
N GLY A 106 -0.65 -11.90 0.01
CA GLY A 106 -1.41 -10.65 0.06
C GLY A 106 -0.92 -9.55 -0.89
N LYS A 107 -0.51 -9.90 -2.12
CA LYS A 107 -0.02 -8.95 -3.15
C LYS A 107 -0.95 -7.74 -3.37
N THR A 108 -2.27 -7.97 -3.41
CA THR A 108 -3.27 -6.90 -3.56
C THR A 108 -3.22 -5.93 -2.38
N LEU A 109 -3.13 -6.44 -1.15
CA LEU A 109 -3.00 -5.62 0.05
C LEU A 109 -1.66 -4.87 0.10
N VAL A 110 -0.57 -5.48 -0.39
CA VAL A 110 0.77 -4.84 -0.46
C VAL A 110 0.77 -3.63 -1.38
N ALA A 111 0.06 -3.71 -2.50
CA ALA A 111 -0.01 -2.63 -3.48
C ALA A 111 -0.59 -1.33 -2.90
N THR A 112 -1.45 -1.42 -1.87
CA THR A 112 -2.07 -0.23 -1.27
C THR A 112 -1.05 0.71 -0.62
N LEU A 113 0.01 0.15 -0.04
CA LEU A 113 1.08 0.91 0.62
C LEU A 113 1.78 1.86 -0.37
N ALA A 114 2.31 1.29 -1.46
CA ALA A 114 3.03 2.04 -2.47
C ALA A 114 2.09 2.96 -3.26
N ALA A 115 0.88 2.49 -3.59
CA ALA A 115 -0.08 3.30 -4.33
C ALA A 115 -0.52 4.54 -3.54
N TYR A 116 -0.80 4.39 -2.24
CA TYR A 116 -1.16 5.52 -1.39
C TYR A 116 -0.01 6.54 -1.27
N LEU A 117 1.21 6.08 -0.98
CA LEU A 117 2.38 6.95 -0.81
C LEU A 117 2.62 7.79 -2.07
N ASN A 118 2.69 7.14 -3.25
CA ASN A 118 2.97 7.85 -4.50
C ASN A 118 1.79 8.75 -4.93
N ALA A 119 0.54 8.40 -4.57
CA ALA A 119 -0.62 9.25 -4.85
C ALA A 119 -0.64 10.57 -4.04
N LEU A 120 0.22 10.73 -3.02
CA LEU A 120 0.33 11.98 -2.26
C LEU A 120 0.76 13.16 -3.14
N GLU A 121 1.53 12.92 -4.21
CA GLU A 121 1.94 13.94 -5.19
C GLU A 121 0.78 14.51 -6.03
N GLY A 122 -0.42 13.90 -5.95
CA GLY A 122 -1.61 14.37 -6.66
C GLY A 122 -1.60 14.06 -8.16
N GLN A 123 -0.63 13.29 -8.67
CA GLN A 123 -0.55 12.87 -10.08
C GLN A 123 -1.37 11.60 -10.37
N GLY A 124 -1.89 10.94 -9.33
CA GLY A 124 -2.59 9.66 -9.44
C GLY A 124 -1.63 8.46 -9.55
N VAL A 125 -2.17 7.25 -9.37
CA VAL A 125 -1.45 5.99 -9.51
C VAL A 125 -2.32 4.99 -10.25
N HIS A 126 -1.75 4.28 -11.23
CA HIS A 126 -2.43 3.20 -11.94
C HIS A 126 -1.98 1.84 -11.42
N VAL A 127 -2.92 1.08 -10.86
CA VAL A 127 -2.71 -0.34 -10.50
C VAL A 127 -3.28 -1.20 -11.63
N ILE A 128 -2.41 -1.91 -12.35
CA ILE A 128 -2.79 -2.69 -13.53
C ILE A 128 -2.96 -4.15 -13.11
N THR A 129 -4.08 -4.76 -13.53
CA THR A 129 -4.36 -6.18 -13.33
C THR A 129 -4.49 -6.90 -14.67
N VAL A 130 -4.55 -8.23 -14.66
CA VAL A 130 -4.60 -9.02 -15.89
C VAL A 130 -5.98 -9.06 -16.55
N ASN A 131 -7.05 -8.63 -15.85
CA ASN A 131 -8.40 -8.59 -16.41
C ASN A 131 -9.34 -7.65 -15.63
N ASP A 132 -10.45 -7.29 -16.28
CA ASP A 132 -11.46 -6.38 -15.74
C ASP A 132 -12.11 -6.87 -14.45
N TYR A 133 -12.22 -8.19 -14.26
CA TYR A 133 -12.77 -8.77 -13.04
C TYR A 133 -11.89 -8.44 -11.83
N LEU A 134 -10.57 -8.66 -11.93
CA LEU A 134 -9.62 -8.35 -10.87
C LEU A 134 -9.54 -6.85 -10.62
N ALA A 135 -9.55 -6.02 -11.69
CA ALA A 135 -9.57 -4.57 -11.56
C ALA A 135 -10.77 -4.10 -10.72
N ARG A 136 -11.98 -4.59 -11.02
CA ARG A 136 -13.19 -4.26 -10.27
C ARG A 136 -13.16 -4.78 -8.84
N ARG A 137 -12.82 -6.07 -8.66
CA ARG A 137 -12.74 -6.70 -7.33
C ARG A 137 -11.76 -5.95 -6.43
N ASP A 138 -10.56 -5.67 -6.92
CA ASP A 138 -9.51 -5.03 -6.14
C ASP A 138 -9.88 -3.57 -5.84
N THR A 139 -10.53 -2.87 -6.78
CA THR A 139 -11.09 -1.54 -6.54
C THR A 139 -12.11 -1.55 -5.40
N GLN A 140 -13.06 -2.47 -5.43
CA GLN A 140 -14.11 -2.59 -4.40
C GLN A 140 -13.53 -3.01 -3.04
N TRP A 141 -12.58 -3.95 -3.04
CA TRP A 141 -12.02 -4.52 -1.82
C TRP A 141 -11.04 -3.57 -1.13
N MET A 142 -10.13 -2.93 -1.89
CA MET A 142 -9.14 -2.00 -1.32
C MET A 142 -9.68 -0.57 -1.20
N GLY A 143 -10.79 -0.24 -1.86
CA GLY A 143 -11.39 1.09 -1.82
C GLY A 143 -11.65 1.67 -0.43
N PRO A 144 -12.22 0.91 0.54
CA PRO A 144 -12.38 1.37 1.91
C PRO A 144 -11.08 1.87 2.56
N VAL A 145 -9.94 1.24 2.24
CA VAL A 145 -8.62 1.63 2.76
C VAL A 145 -8.25 3.04 2.29
N TYR A 146 -8.41 3.30 0.99
CA TYR A 146 -8.15 4.62 0.42
C TYR A 146 -9.14 5.67 0.94
N TYR A 147 -10.43 5.33 1.03
CA TYR A 147 -11.47 6.27 1.47
C TYR A 147 -11.34 6.68 2.93
N SER A 148 -10.96 5.77 3.83
CA SER A 148 -10.74 6.13 5.23
C SER A 148 -9.56 7.09 5.40
N LEU A 149 -8.65 7.14 4.41
CA LEU A 149 -7.55 8.10 4.32
C LEU A 149 -7.89 9.31 3.43
N GLY A 150 -9.15 9.47 3.01
CA GLY A 150 -9.58 10.62 2.21
C GLY A 150 -9.07 10.61 0.76
N MET A 151 -8.67 9.46 0.25
CA MET A 151 -8.34 9.24 -1.17
C MET A 151 -9.56 8.71 -1.92
N SER A 152 -9.63 8.99 -3.22
CA SER A 152 -10.58 8.36 -4.14
C SER A 152 -9.94 7.18 -4.87
N ILE A 153 -10.77 6.26 -5.38
CA ILE A 153 -10.33 5.18 -6.26
C ILE A 153 -11.36 4.97 -7.38
N SER A 154 -10.85 4.69 -8.58
CA SER A 154 -11.67 4.41 -9.76
C SER A 154 -11.18 3.15 -10.46
N CYS A 155 -12.11 2.44 -11.12
CA CYS A 155 -11.81 1.30 -11.96
C CYS A 155 -12.06 1.67 -13.42
N LEU A 156 -11.13 1.28 -14.28
CA LEU A 156 -11.28 1.30 -15.73
C LEU A 156 -11.50 -0.15 -16.20
N GLN A 157 -12.51 -0.35 -17.04
CA GLN A 157 -12.86 -1.61 -17.66
C GLN A 157 -13.12 -1.38 -19.15
N HIS A 158 -13.30 -2.44 -19.94
CA HIS A 158 -13.70 -2.30 -21.32
C HIS A 158 -15.02 -1.51 -21.44
N GLU A 159 -14.98 -0.39 -22.16
CA GLU A 159 -16.11 0.52 -22.41
C GLU A 159 -16.76 1.17 -21.18
N GLN A 160 -16.20 0.99 -19.98
CA GLN A 160 -16.78 1.51 -18.74
C GLN A 160 -15.70 2.03 -17.79
N SER A 161 -16.03 3.10 -17.07
CA SER A 161 -15.23 3.60 -15.95
C SER A 161 -16.16 4.02 -14.83
N PHE A 162 -15.81 3.65 -13.60
CA PHE A 162 -16.56 4.08 -12.43
C PHE A 162 -15.61 4.50 -11.32
N GLN A 163 -16.01 5.52 -10.57
CA GLN A 163 -15.41 5.85 -9.30
C GLN A 163 -16.21 5.15 -8.21
N LEU A 164 -15.52 4.49 -7.28
CA LEU A 164 -16.21 3.78 -6.19
C LEU A 164 -16.95 4.79 -5.31
N ASP A 165 -18.22 4.56 -4.99
CA ASP A 165 -18.95 5.37 -4.01
C ASP A 165 -18.80 4.73 -2.62
N PRO A 166 -18.14 5.39 -1.64
CA PRO A 166 -17.93 4.83 -0.30
C PRO A 166 -19.23 4.68 0.50
N SER A 167 -20.33 5.31 0.10
CA SER A 167 -21.64 5.14 0.74
C SER A 167 -22.29 3.80 0.38
N VAL A 168 -21.87 3.19 -0.72
CA VAL A 168 -22.34 1.88 -1.19
C VAL A 168 -21.41 0.81 -0.63
N ARG A 169 -21.90 0.03 0.34
CA ARG A 169 -21.15 -1.14 0.84
C ARG A 169 -21.15 -2.22 -0.24
N PRO A 170 -20.00 -2.59 -0.83
CA PRO A 170 -19.97 -3.75 -1.70
C PRO A 170 -20.31 -5.00 -0.87
N GLU A 171 -21.13 -5.90 -1.41
CA GLU A 171 -21.20 -7.27 -0.90
C GLU A 171 -19.78 -7.84 -0.92
N GLN A 172 -19.30 -8.40 0.21
CA GLN A 172 -17.95 -8.95 0.29
C GLN A 172 -17.77 -10.01 -0.81
N PRO A 173 -16.88 -9.81 -1.79
CA PRO A 173 -16.69 -10.82 -2.82
C PRO A 173 -15.90 -12.00 -2.23
N GLY A 174 -16.52 -13.18 -2.10
CA GLY A 174 -15.83 -14.47 -2.00
C GLY A 174 -15.25 -14.86 -0.65
N MET A 175 -16.05 -14.82 0.43
CA MET A 175 -15.78 -15.61 1.66
C MET A 175 -16.73 -16.81 1.79
N ASP A 176 -17.09 -17.41 0.66
CA ASP A 176 -17.75 -18.69 0.50
C ASP A 176 -16.82 -19.72 -0.16
#